data_AF-A0A9Q3KRH5-F1
#
_entry.id   AF-A0A9Q3KRH5-F1
#
_cell.length_a   1.000
_cell.length_b   1.000
_cell.length_c   1.000
_cell.angle_alpha   90.00
_cell.angle_beta   90.00
_cell.angle_gamma   90.00
#
_symmetry.space_group_name_H-M   'P 1'
#
loop_
_entity.id
_entity.type
_entity.pdbx_description
1 polymer ?
#
loop_
_entity_poly.entity_id
_entity_poly.type
_entity_poly.pdbx_seq_one_letter_code
_entity_poly.pdbx_strand_id
1 'polypeptide(L)'
;MIKEDFELPERWVAARFNTLFTRSAHRWYIKLRQAHGHQSWTWWKTQIINKWDNDSWRLKVETAFESAKFNADKGKALLWFCQQKYILTALYHDMSEFIIHRKIMRQCGGDLEHAVKSRTTEKSSAEDIINILEE
;
A
#
# COMPACT_ATOMS: atom_id res chain seq x y z
N MET A 1 11.10 -9.99 -10.03
CA MET A 1 10.23 -10.41 -11.15
C MET A 1 9.37 -9.25 -11.71
N ILE A 2 10.04 -8.21 -12.21
CA ILE A 2 9.59 -7.15 -13.16
C ILE A 2 10.86 -6.59 -13.83
N LYS A 3 11.95 -6.50 -13.03
CA LYS A 3 13.28 -6.07 -13.48
C LYS A 3 13.96 -7.08 -14.42
N GLU A 4 13.73 -8.37 -14.22
CA GLU A 4 14.33 -9.47 -15.00
C GLU A 4 13.58 -9.75 -16.31
N ASP A 5 12.29 -9.41 -16.40
CA ASP A 5 11.44 -9.82 -17.53
C ASP A 5 11.38 -8.80 -18.67
N PHE A 6 11.78 -7.53 -18.44
CA PHE A 6 11.52 -6.46 -19.41
C PHE A 6 12.69 -5.52 -19.73
N GLU A 7 13.82 -5.59 -19.00
CA GLU A 7 14.99 -4.71 -19.17
C GLU A 7 14.64 -3.24 -19.47
N LEU A 8 13.54 -2.72 -18.93
CA LEU A 8 13.02 -1.41 -19.36
C LEU A 8 14.01 -0.32 -18.98
N PRO A 9 14.54 0.44 -19.95
CA PRO A 9 15.46 1.53 -19.63
C PRO A 9 14.78 2.52 -18.68
N GLU A 10 15.46 2.97 -17.63
CA GLU A 10 14.86 3.79 -16.55
C GLU A 10 14.15 5.06 -17.05
N ARG A 11 14.55 5.57 -18.23
CA ARG A 11 13.88 6.66 -18.95
C ARG A 11 12.38 6.38 -19.22
N TRP A 12 11.99 5.13 -19.42
CA TRP A 12 10.61 4.73 -19.64
C TRP A 12 9.79 4.73 -18.36
N VAL A 13 10.40 4.34 -17.23
CA VAL A 13 9.79 4.47 -15.91
C VAL A 13 9.47 5.95 -15.63
N ALA A 14 10.45 6.83 -15.86
CA ALA A 14 10.25 8.27 -15.71
C ALA A 14 9.20 8.84 -16.69
N ALA A 15 9.06 8.27 -17.89
CA ALA A 15 8.04 8.68 -18.85
C ALA A 15 6.60 8.34 -18.38
N ARG A 16 6.42 7.22 -17.67
CA ARG A 16 5.12 6.81 -17.12
C ARG A 16 4.57 7.78 -16.08
N PHE A 17 5.42 8.59 -15.42
CA PHE A 17 4.94 9.62 -14.50
C PHE A 17 4.05 10.66 -15.17
N ASN A 18 4.20 10.90 -16.47
CA ASN A 18 3.29 11.79 -17.21
C ASN A 18 1.84 11.31 -17.20
N THR A 19 1.62 10.00 -17.19
CA THR A 19 0.27 9.41 -17.20
C THR A 19 -0.21 9.05 -15.80
N LEU A 20 0.72 8.76 -14.88
CA LEU A 20 0.38 8.35 -13.51
C LEU A 20 0.12 9.54 -12.58
N PHE A 21 0.90 10.61 -12.70
CA PHE A 21 0.67 11.79 -11.87
C PHE A 21 -0.41 12.66 -12.47
N THR A 22 -1.29 13.16 -11.61
CA THR A 22 -2.38 14.06 -12.00
C THR A 22 -2.28 15.37 -11.23
N ARG A 23 -2.84 16.44 -11.80
CA ARG A 23 -2.99 17.75 -11.15
C ARG A 23 -1.67 18.28 -10.54
N SER A 24 -1.62 18.45 -9.22
CA SER A 24 -0.47 19.01 -8.50
C SER A 24 0.77 18.12 -8.59
N ALA A 25 0.59 16.79 -8.54
CA ALA A 25 1.70 15.84 -8.71
C ALA A 25 2.29 15.92 -10.11
N HIS A 26 1.44 16.06 -11.15
CA HIS A 26 1.89 16.20 -12.53
C HIS A 26 2.70 17.48 -12.71
N ARG A 27 2.19 18.62 -12.24
CA ARG A 27 2.90 19.92 -12.30
C ARG A 27 4.24 19.88 -11.57
N TRP A 28 4.31 19.23 -10.41
CA TRP A 28 5.55 19.04 -9.67
C TRP A 28 6.56 18.22 -10.47
N TYR A 29 6.13 17.09 -11.04
CA TYR A 29 6.99 16.24 -11.87
C TYR A 29 7.54 16.98 -13.11
N ILE A 30 6.71 17.71 -13.85
CA ILE A 30 7.15 18.46 -15.03
C ILE A 30 8.23 19.49 -14.67
N LYS A 31 8.01 20.27 -13.60
CA LYS A 31 9.01 21.26 -13.12
C LYS A 31 10.32 20.58 -12.74
N LEU A 32 10.24 19.48 -12.00
CA LEU A 32 11.42 18.79 -11.51
C LEU A 32 12.21 18.12 -12.64
N ARG A 33 11.51 17.56 -13.64
CA ARG A 33 12.12 16.99 -14.85
C ARG A 33 12.78 18.05 -15.73
N GLN A 34 12.18 19.23 -15.87
CA GLN A 34 12.77 20.35 -16.60
C GLN A 34 14.07 20.84 -15.95
N ALA A 35 14.12 20.87 -14.61
CA ALA A 35 15.28 21.36 -13.87
C ALA A 35 16.46 20.36 -13.83
N HIS A 36 16.18 19.05 -13.68
CA HIS A 36 17.22 18.03 -13.46
C HIS A 36 17.41 17.05 -14.63
N GLY A 37 16.65 17.20 -15.71
CA GLY A 37 16.75 16.35 -16.91
C GLY A 37 16.38 14.90 -16.66
N HIS A 38 17.08 13.98 -17.34
CA HIS A 38 16.91 12.55 -17.14
C HIS A 38 17.64 12.08 -15.90
N GLN A 39 16.92 11.40 -15.00
CA GLN A 39 17.42 10.92 -13.72
C GLN A 39 17.04 9.47 -13.51
N SER A 40 17.78 8.80 -12.62
CA SER A 40 17.58 7.38 -12.32
C SER A 40 16.28 7.12 -11.56
N TRP A 41 15.81 5.87 -11.59
CA TRP A 41 14.62 5.49 -10.82
C TRP A 41 14.82 5.69 -9.32
N THR A 42 16.00 5.35 -8.80
CA THR A 42 16.35 5.57 -7.39
C THR A 42 16.22 7.04 -7.00
N TRP A 43 16.71 7.95 -7.85
CA TRP A 43 16.58 9.39 -7.61
C TRP A 43 15.12 9.83 -7.58
N TRP A 44 14.31 9.41 -8.56
CA TRP A 44 12.88 9.73 -8.60
C TRP A 44 12.14 9.22 -7.37
N LYS A 45 12.43 7.99 -6.94
CA LYS A 45 11.85 7.41 -5.72
C LYS A 45 12.16 8.28 -4.50
N THR A 46 13.40 8.71 -4.33
CA THR A 46 13.80 9.63 -3.24
C THR A 46 13.03 10.96 -3.31
N GLN A 47 12.90 11.56 -4.50
CA GLN A 47 12.18 12.84 -4.63
C GLN A 47 10.68 12.72 -4.34
N ILE A 48 10.05 11.61 -4.75
CA ILE A 48 8.63 11.33 -4.47
C ILE A 48 8.42 11.19 -2.97
N ILE A 49 9.27 10.40 -2.29
CA ILE A 49 9.23 10.21 -0.83
C ILE A 49 9.42 11.57 -0.15
N ASN A 50 10.48 12.31 -0.46
CA ASN A 50 10.74 13.62 0.17
C ASN A 50 9.58 14.63 -0.02
N LYS A 51 8.84 14.53 -1.14
CA LYS A 51 7.74 15.46 -1.42
C LYS A 51 6.43 15.08 -0.74
N TRP A 52 6.13 13.79 -0.63
CA TRP A 52 4.79 13.30 -0.28
C TRP A 52 4.74 12.45 1.00
N ASP A 53 5.85 11.86 1.43
CA ASP A 53 5.98 11.13 2.70
C ASP A 53 6.30 12.12 3.84
N ASN A 54 5.36 13.02 4.10
CA ASN A 54 5.42 13.93 5.24
C ASN A 54 4.56 13.43 6.41
N ASP A 55 4.85 13.91 7.62
CA ASP A 55 4.17 13.48 8.86
C ASP A 55 2.65 13.67 8.79
N SER A 56 2.17 14.72 8.12
CA SER A 56 0.74 14.95 7.96
C SER A 56 0.07 13.90 7.07
N TRP A 57 0.73 13.47 6.00
CA TRP A 57 0.26 12.36 5.16
C TRP A 57 0.29 11.04 5.93
N ARG A 58 1.39 10.76 6.64
CA ARG A 58 1.53 9.55 7.45
C ARG A 58 0.42 9.45 8.48
N LEU A 59 0.21 10.51 9.28
CA LEU A 59 -0.85 10.57 10.28
C LEU A 59 -2.23 10.35 9.67
N LYS A 60 -2.50 10.97 8.51
CA LYS A 60 -3.78 10.79 7.81
C LYS A 60 -4.00 9.34 7.40
N VAL A 61 -2.98 8.68 6.87
CA VAL A 61 -3.06 7.29 6.41
C VAL A 61 -3.14 6.32 7.59
N GLU A 62 -2.40 6.55 8.67
CA GLU A 62 -2.50 5.78 9.93
C GLU A 62 -3.90 5.90 10.53
N THR A 63 -4.44 7.12 10.62
CA THR A 63 -5.81 7.36 11.09
C THR A 63 -6.86 6.64 10.22
N ALA A 64 -6.65 6.64 8.90
CA ALA A 64 -7.53 5.92 7.98
C ALA A 64 -7.48 4.40 8.20
N PHE A 65 -6.31 3.84 8.50
CA PHE A 65 -6.17 2.42 8.87
C PHE A 65 -6.85 2.11 10.20
N GLU A 66 -6.61 2.93 11.24
CA GLU A 66 -7.14 2.70 12.59
C GLU A 66 -8.66 2.79 12.67
N SER A 67 -9.26 3.67 11.86
CA SER A 67 -10.72 3.85 11.78
C SER A 67 -11.42 2.82 10.88
N ALA A 68 -10.68 2.13 10.00
CA ALA A 68 -11.24 1.19 9.04
C ALA A 68 -11.53 -0.20 9.64
N LYS A 69 -12.45 -0.25 10.62
CA LYS A 69 -12.94 -1.53 11.18
C LYS A 69 -13.67 -2.37 10.13
N PHE A 70 -13.44 -3.67 10.17
CA PHE A 70 -14.18 -4.60 9.33
C PHE A 70 -15.63 -4.70 9.79
N ASN A 71 -16.55 -4.81 8.84
CA ASN A 71 -17.98 -4.97 9.09
C ASN A 71 -18.50 -6.07 8.15
N ALA A 72 -18.89 -7.21 8.74
CA ALA A 72 -19.35 -8.38 8.01
C ALA A 72 -20.64 -8.09 7.22
N ASP A 73 -21.57 -7.32 7.80
CA ASP A 73 -22.86 -6.97 7.17
C ASP A 73 -22.72 -6.14 5.89
N LYS A 74 -21.59 -5.44 5.72
CA LYS A 74 -21.29 -4.60 4.54
C LYS A 74 -20.53 -5.36 3.43
N GLY A 75 -20.17 -6.62 3.68
CA GLY A 75 -20.01 -7.66 2.65
C GLY A 75 -18.93 -7.44 1.59
N LYS A 76 -17.74 -6.95 1.94
CA LYS A 76 -16.62 -6.83 0.98
C LYS A 76 -15.27 -7.17 1.61
N ALA A 77 -15.13 -8.36 2.18
CA ALA A 77 -13.91 -8.83 2.84
C ALA A 77 -12.68 -8.69 1.93
N LEU A 78 -12.75 -9.19 0.69
CA LEU A 78 -11.68 -9.04 -0.30
C LEU A 78 -11.25 -7.57 -0.48
N LEU A 79 -12.19 -6.68 -0.82
CA LEU A 79 -11.89 -5.27 -1.08
C LEU A 79 -11.32 -4.57 0.16
N TRP A 80 -11.94 -4.83 1.31
CA TRP A 80 -11.50 -4.25 2.58
C TRP A 80 -10.09 -4.72 2.95
N PHE A 81 -9.83 -6.03 2.87
CA PHE A 81 -8.53 -6.61 3.19
C PHE A 81 -7.44 -6.08 2.25
N CYS A 82 -7.69 -6.07 0.94
CA CYS A 82 -6.77 -5.52 -0.04
C CYS A 82 -6.46 -4.03 0.24
N GLN A 83 -7.47 -3.25 0.60
CA GLN A 83 -7.28 -1.84 0.98
C GLN A 83 -6.42 -1.70 2.24
N GLN A 84 -6.63 -2.51 3.27
CA GLN A 84 -5.82 -2.47 4.49
C GLN A 84 -4.37 -2.90 4.24
N LYS A 85 -4.16 -3.96 3.45
CA LYS A 85 -2.83 -4.41 3.03
C LYS A 85 -2.10 -3.34 2.23
N TYR A 86 -2.79 -2.67 1.30
CA TYR A 86 -2.24 -1.56 0.55
C TYR A 86 -1.81 -0.40 1.45
N ILE A 87 -2.64 -0.02 2.43
CA ILE A 87 -2.30 1.04 3.38
C ILE A 87 -1.06 0.69 4.20
N LEU A 88 -1.00 -0.51 4.79
CA LEU A 88 0.12 -0.91 5.64
C LEU A 88 1.42 -1.07 4.86
N THR A 89 1.38 -1.59 3.64
CA THR A 89 2.56 -1.70 2.77
C THR A 89 3.07 -0.33 2.31
N ALA A 90 2.18 0.67 2.17
CA ALA A 90 2.58 2.04 1.88
C ALA A 90 3.20 2.76 3.09
N LEU A 91 2.78 2.42 4.31
CA LEU A 91 3.32 3.00 5.55
C LEU A 91 4.63 2.34 6.00
N TYR A 92 4.77 1.03 5.81
CA TYR A 92 5.83 0.23 6.40
C TYR A 92 6.48 -0.69 5.35
N HIS A 93 7.46 -0.15 4.61
CA HIS A 93 8.10 -0.87 3.49
C HIS A 93 8.81 -2.17 3.89
N ASP A 94 9.34 -2.26 5.11
CA ASP A 94 10.13 -3.40 5.58
C ASP A 94 9.35 -4.33 6.53
N MET A 95 8.02 -4.15 6.60
CA MET A 95 7.18 -4.97 7.47
C MET A 95 6.90 -6.34 6.84
N SER A 96 7.08 -7.41 7.61
CA SER A 96 6.76 -8.75 7.12
C SER A 96 5.26 -8.93 6.87
N GLU A 97 4.94 -9.77 5.89
CA GLU A 97 3.56 -10.09 5.52
C GLU A 97 2.74 -10.62 6.70
N PHE A 98 3.35 -11.45 7.55
CA PHE A 98 2.75 -11.94 8.78
C PHE A 98 2.32 -10.79 9.72
N ILE A 99 3.18 -9.79 9.93
CA ILE A 99 2.87 -8.66 10.81
C ILE A 99 1.78 -7.77 10.18
N ILE A 100 1.79 -7.62 8.85
CA ILE A 100 0.72 -6.94 8.11
C ILE A 100 -0.61 -7.67 8.36
N HIS A 101 -0.68 -8.98 8.12
CA HIS A 101 -1.89 -9.79 8.36
C HIS A 101 -2.36 -9.67 9.81
N ARG A 102 -1.45 -9.76 10.78
CA ARG A 102 -1.77 -9.61 12.20
C ARG A 102 -2.38 -8.24 12.53
N LYS A 103 -1.87 -7.17 11.92
CA LYS A 103 -2.43 -5.82 12.08
C LYS A 103 -3.82 -5.71 11.46
N ILE A 104 -4.04 -6.30 10.28
CA ILE A 104 -5.35 -6.31 9.62
C ILE A 104 -6.38 -7.07 10.46
N MET A 105 -6.04 -8.26 10.98
CA MET A 105 -6.96 -9.04 11.82
C MET A 105 -7.38 -8.34 13.11
N ARG A 106 -6.54 -7.46 13.67
CA ARG A 106 -6.92 -6.59 14.81
C ARG A 106 -7.98 -5.56 14.46
N GLN A 107 -8.18 -5.26 13.18
CA GLN A 107 -9.23 -4.35 12.72
C GLN A 107 -10.60 -5.03 12.62
N CYS A 108 -10.68 -6.35 12.77
CA CYS A 108 -11.96 -7.06 12.91
C CYS A 108 -12.63 -6.74 14.25
N GLY A 109 -11.84 -6.70 15.33
CA GLY A 109 -12.30 -6.44 16.70
C GLY A 109 -13.24 -7.51 17.27
N GLY A 110 -13.41 -7.48 18.59
CA GLY A 110 -14.38 -8.32 19.32
C GLY A 110 -14.26 -9.82 19.02
N ASP A 111 -15.40 -10.49 18.94
CA ASP A 111 -15.48 -11.94 18.70
C ASP A 111 -14.94 -12.33 17.31
N LEU A 112 -15.07 -11.44 16.32
CA LEU A 112 -14.59 -11.69 14.97
C LEU A 112 -13.07 -11.71 14.90
N GLU A 113 -12.38 -10.84 15.64
CA GLU A 113 -10.92 -10.91 15.78
C GLU A 113 -10.48 -12.27 16.35
N HIS A 114 -11.19 -12.77 17.37
CA HIS A 114 -10.87 -14.07 17.96
C HIS A 114 -11.14 -15.21 16.97
N ALA A 115 -12.29 -15.19 16.29
CA ALA A 115 -12.71 -16.19 15.32
C ALA A 115 -11.77 -16.30 14.12
N VAL A 116 -11.28 -15.17 13.60
CA VAL A 116 -10.32 -15.15 12.50
C VAL A 116 -8.96 -15.67 12.99
N LYS A 117 -8.46 -15.13 14.11
CA LYS A 117 -7.14 -15.51 14.62
C LYS A 117 -7.02 -16.99 14.97
N SER A 118 -8.07 -17.60 15.52
CA SER A 118 -8.06 -19.02 15.88
C SER A 118 -8.00 -19.96 14.68
N ARG A 119 -8.40 -19.48 13.49
CA ARG A 119 -8.38 -20.22 12.23
C ARG A 119 -7.17 -19.90 11.34
N THR A 120 -6.37 -18.91 11.72
CA THR A 120 -5.17 -18.48 10.96
C THR A 120 -3.88 -18.92 11.64
N THR A 121 -2.84 -19.17 10.85
CA THR A 121 -1.48 -19.45 11.32
C THR A 121 -0.51 -18.41 10.75
N GLU A 122 0.75 -18.45 11.17
CA GLU A 122 1.79 -17.56 10.60
C GLU A 122 2.00 -17.76 9.10
N LYS A 123 1.60 -18.92 8.56
CA LYS A 123 1.71 -19.27 7.15
C LYS A 123 0.44 -18.98 6.35
N SER A 124 -0.62 -18.50 6.99
CA SER A 124 -1.88 -18.18 6.31
C SER A 124 -1.67 -17.07 5.29
N SER A 125 -2.12 -17.34 4.07
CA SER A 125 -2.12 -16.40 2.97
C SER A 125 -3.20 -15.33 3.15
N ALA A 126 -3.14 -14.28 2.33
CA ALA A 126 -4.22 -13.29 2.26
C ALA A 126 -5.56 -13.93 1.89
N GLU A 127 -5.53 -14.91 0.99
CA GLU A 127 -6.72 -15.64 0.53
C GLU A 127 -7.35 -16.46 1.66
N ASP A 128 -6.54 -17.18 2.44
CA ASP A 128 -7.03 -17.93 3.61
C ASP A 128 -7.78 -17.01 4.58
N ILE A 129 -7.22 -15.82 4.85
CA ILE A 129 -7.82 -14.86 5.79
C ILE A 129 -9.12 -14.27 5.19
N ILE A 130 -9.13 -13.96 3.90
CA ILE A 130 -10.31 -13.42 3.22
C ILE A 130 -11.45 -14.44 3.25
N ASN A 131 -11.17 -15.71 2.95
CA ASN A 131 -12.18 -16.77 2.99
C ASN A 131 -12.81 -16.89 4.39
N ILE A 132 -12.00 -16.84 5.45
CA ILE A 132 -12.51 -16.86 6.85
C ILE A 132 -13.38 -15.62 7.18
N LEU A 133 -13.12 -14.48 6.54
CA LEU A 133 -13.93 -13.26 6.74
C LEU A 133 -15.24 -13.25 5.94
N GLU A 134 -15.38 -14.13 4.95
CA GLU A 134 -16.58 -14.28 4.11
C GLU A 134 -17.54 -15.37 4.61
N GLU A 135 -17.07 -16.25 5.50
CA GLU A 135 -17.84 -17.24 6.26
C GLU A 135 -18.75 -16.60 7.33
#